data_AF-A0A7S4BNL6-F1
#
_entry.id   AF-A0A7S4BNL6-F1
#
_cell.length_a   1.000
_cell.length_b   1.000
_cell.length_c   1.000
_cell.angle_alpha   90.00
_cell.angle_beta   90.00
_cell.angle_gamma   90.00
#
_symmetry.space_group_name_H-M   'P 1'
#
loop_
_entity.id
_entity.type
_entity.pdbx_description
1 polymer ?
#
loop_
_entity_poly.entity_id
_entity_poly.type
_entity_poly.pdbx_seq_one_letter_code
_entity_poly.pdbx_strand_id
1 'polypeptide(L)'
;ADADADADANRDATAAAVPWADELPYLTLGPLKEKVGMFQEVVVFHRQSGTLLVTDLLVSVPSTPPAVVAANDKRALLFHARDSFLDEVADTPAARAEGWKKIALFSLFFQCSALDVASPPDGRYRQPMPPLRHNSASTE
;
A
#
# COMPACT_ATOMS: atom_id res chain seq x y z
N ALA A 1 31.46 -13.94 14.62
CA ALA A 1 31.43 -12.70 15.40
C ALA A 1 30.09 -12.06 15.09
N ASP A 2 29.06 -12.51 15.80
CA ASP A 2 28.55 -11.85 17.02
C ASP A 2 27.72 -10.61 16.66
N ALA A 3 26.42 -10.84 16.49
CA ALA A 3 25.40 -9.79 16.45
C ALA A 3 23.97 -10.30 16.81
N ASP A 4 23.78 -11.61 17.04
CA ASP A 4 22.45 -12.19 17.30
C ASP A 4 22.04 -12.22 18.78
N ALA A 5 22.83 -11.60 19.66
CA ALA A 5 22.64 -11.74 21.11
C ALA A 5 21.53 -10.86 21.72
N ASP A 6 20.88 -9.98 20.95
CA ASP A 6 20.00 -8.94 21.52
C ASP A 6 18.54 -8.95 21.00
N ALA A 7 18.18 -9.89 20.14
CA ALA A 7 16.79 -10.03 19.67
C ALA A 7 15.86 -10.77 20.67
N ASP A 8 16.39 -11.17 21.83
CA ASP A 8 15.69 -11.95 22.86
C ASP A 8 14.92 -11.08 23.88
N ALA A 9 14.88 -9.76 23.66
CA ALA A 9 14.39 -8.76 24.62
C ALA A 9 12.93 -8.30 24.42
N ASN A 10 12.06 -9.13 23.85
CA ASN A 10 10.60 -8.91 23.90
C ASN A 10 9.85 -10.18 24.28
N ARG A 11 10.31 -10.84 25.35
CA ARG A 11 9.51 -11.78 26.14
C ARG A 11 8.78 -11.01 27.24
N ASP A 12 7.63 -10.42 26.93
CA ASP A 12 6.67 -9.95 27.94
C ASP A 12 5.28 -10.44 27.52
N ALA A 13 4.88 -11.64 27.95
CA ALA A 13 4.27 -11.96 29.24
C ALA A 13 2.74 -11.70 29.26
N THR A 14 2.02 -12.70 29.79
CA THR A 14 0.58 -12.72 30.13
C THR A 14 -0.43 -13.33 29.13
N ALA A 15 -0.01 -14.30 28.33
CA ALA A 15 -0.91 -15.40 27.96
C ALA A 15 -0.25 -16.70 28.43
N ALA A 16 -1.00 -17.61 29.05
CA ALA A 16 -0.50 -18.96 29.24
C ALA A 16 0.10 -19.42 27.91
N ALA A 17 1.36 -19.88 27.92
CA ALA A 17 2.00 -20.36 26.71
C ALA A 17 1.03 -21.34 26.04
N VAL A 18 0.66 -21.04 24.80
CA VAL A 18 -0.30 -21.84 24.06
C VAL A 18 0.21 -23.28 24.03
N PRO A 19 -0.67 -24.30 24.07
CA PRO A 19 -0.22 -25.70 24.19
C PRO A 19 0.74 -26.17 23.09
N TRP A 20 0.82 -25.42 21.99
CA TRP A 20 1.66 -25.67 20.82
C TRP A 20 2.90 -24.75 20.72
N ALA A 21 3.19 -23.92 21.72
CA ALA A 21 4.26 -22.92 21.69
C ALA A 21 5.65 -23.51 21.44
N ASP A 22 5.90 -24.71 21.95
CA ASP A 22 7.18 -25.42 21.81
C ASP A 22 7.39 -25.98 20.40
N GLU A 23 6.30 -26.32 19.69
CA GLU A 23 6.33 -26.84 18.31
C GLU A 23 6.32 -25.72 17.28
N LEU A 24 5.61 -24.63 17.59
CA LEU A 24 5.38 -23.50 16.70
C LEU A 24 5.77 -22.19 17.41
N PRO A 25 7.03 -21.76 17.26
CA PRO A 25 7.46 -20.46 17.75
C PRO A 25 6.60 -19.36 17.13
N TYR A 26 6.09 -18.48 17.98
CA TYR A 26 5.23 -17.39 17.57
C TYR A 26 5.62 -16.10 18.29
N LEU A 27 5.28 -14.99 17.65
CA LEU A 27 5.36 -13.65 18.21
C LEU A 27 4.00 -13.00 18.08
N THR A 28 3.61 -12.26 19.09
CA THR A 28 2.35 -11.51 19.10
C THR A 28 2.64 -10.03 19.17
N LEU A 29 1.84 -9.22 18.47
CA LEU A 29 1.86 -7.77 18.57
C LEU A 29 0.45 -7.27 18.90
N GLY A 30 0.29 -6.68 20.08
CA GLY A 30 -0.99 -6.15 20.55
C GLY A 30 -1.35 -6.61 21.96
N PRO A 31 -2.55 -6.29 22.46
CA PRO A 31 -3.64 -5.68 21.70
C PRO A 31 -3.39 -4.19 21.38
N LEU A 32 -3.62 -3.82 20.12
CA LEU A 32 -3.65 -2.48 19.58
C LEU A 32 -5.09 -1.97 19.61
N LYS A 33 -5.33 -0.77 20.16
CA LYS A 33 -6.67 -0.19 20.22
C LYS A 33 -6.81 0.93 19.20
N GLU A 34 -7.58 0.67 18.16
CA GLU A 34 -7.92 1.62 17.11
C GLU A 34 -9.35 2.14 17.24
N LYS A 35 -9.67 3.24 16.55
CA LYS A 35 -11.04 3.80 16.54
C LYS A 35 -12.10 2.79 16.09
N VAL A 36 -11.69 1.78 15.32
CA VAL A 36 -12.55 0.73 14.74
C VAL A 36 -12.60 -0.55 15.57
N GLY A 37 -11.81 -0.69 16.64
CA GLY A 37 -11.80 -1.88 17.49
C GLY A 37 -10.43 -2.19 18.12
N MET A 38 -10.34 -3.32 18.81
CA MET A 38 -9.06 -3.85 19.30
C MET A 38 -8.56 -4.94 18.36
N PHE A 39 -7.28 -4.89 18.04
CA PHE A 39 -6.61 -5.80 17.11
C PHE A 39 -5.40 -6.41 17.81
N GLN A 40 -5.03 -7.63 17.46
CA GLN A 40 -3.77 -8.23 17.89
C GLN A 40 -3.26 -9.06 16.72
N GLU A 41 -2.03 -8.83 16.33
CA GLU A 41 -1.36 -9.59 15.30
C GLU A 41 -0.62 -10.77 15.93
N VAL A 42 -0.61 -11.89 15.22
CA VAL A 42 0.16 -13.07 15.59
C VAL A 42 0.89 -13.57 14.36
N VAL A 43 2.20 -13.74 14.49
CA VAL A 43 3.09 -14.29 13.47
C VAL A 43 3.64 -15.60 14.00
N VAL A 44 3.52 -16.68 13.23
CA VAL A 44 4.01 -18.01 13.61
C VAL A 44 5.02 -18.49 12.58
N PHE A 45 6.19 -18.97 13.00
CA PHE A 45 7.21 -19.49 12.09
C PHE A 45 7.50 -20.95 12.38
N HIS A 46 7.07 -21.83 11.47
CA HIS A 46 7.36 -23.25 11.54
C HIS A 46 8.74 -23.54 10.97
N ARG A 47 9.73 -23.62 11.86
CA ARG A 47 11.17 -23.73 11.52
C ARG A 47 11.52 -24.95 10.68
N GLN A 48 10.92 -26.11 10.99
CA GLN A 48 11.25 -27.37 10.30
C GLN A 48 10.91 -27.31 8.82
N SER A 49 9.82 -26.65 8.45
CA SER A 49 9.43 -26.48 7.04
C SER A 49 9.84 -25.14 6.44
N GLY A 50 10.45 -24.24 7.21
CA GLY A 50 10.78 -22.87 6.79
C GLY A 50 9.53 -22.04 6.42
N THR A 51 8.39 -22.32 7.04
CA THR A 51 7.09 -21.73 6.64
C THR A 51 6.64 -20.67 7.65
N LEU A 52 6.21 -19.51 7.16
CA LEU A 52 5.68 -18.39 7.93
C LEU A 52 4.15 -18.33 7.82
N LEU A 53 3.45 -18.25 8.95
CA LEU A 53 2.02 -18.02 9.04
C LEU A 53 1.77 -16.55 9.40
N VAL A 54 1.10 -15.83 8.51
CA VAL A 54 0.76 -14.39 8.61
C VAL A 54 -0.76 -14.26 8.61
N THR A 55 -1.32 -13.43 9.49
CA THR A 55 -2.77 -13.33 9.69
C THR A 55 -3.44 -12.17 8.97
N ASP A 56 -2.76 -11.02 8.79
CA ASP A 56 -3.38 -9.83 8.17
C ASP A 56 -3.00 -9.61 6.69
N LEU A 57 -1.76 -9.25 6.33
CA LEU A 57 -1.42 -9.13 4.89
C LEU A 57 0.06 -9.24 4.54
N LEU A 58 0.36 -10.18 3.65
CA LEU A 58 1.59 -10.22 2.86
C LEU A 58 1.23 -9.95 1.39
N VAL A 59 1.74 -8.86 0.82
CA VAL A 59 1.54 -8.56 -0.62
C VAL A 59 2.83 -8.75 -1.38
N SER A 60 2.81 -9.66 -2.36
CA SER A 60 3.87 -9.76 -3.36
C SER A 60 3.58 -8.82 -4.51
N VAL A 61 4.49 -7.89 -4.78
CA VAL A 61 4.41 -6.98 -5.94
C VAL A 61 5.14 -7.61 -7.12
N PRO A 62 4.47 -7.82 -8.27
CA PRO A 62 5.12 -8.33 -9.47
C PRO A 62 6.27 -7.43 -9.93
N SER A 63 7.34 -8.01 -10.44
CA SER A 63 8.48 -7.25 -10.96
C SER A 63 8.17 -6.53 -12.30
N THR A 64 7.09 -6.91 -12.96
CA THR A 64 6.62 -6.34 -14.24
C THR A 64 5.20 -5.79 -14.12
N PRO A 65 4.84 -4.77 -14.93
CA PRO A 65 3.50 -4.20 -14.91
C PRO A 65 2.43 -5.24 -15.25
N PRO A 66 1.25 -5.18 -14.61
CA PRO A 66 0.10 -5.96 -15.00
C PRO A 66 -0.26 -5.73 -16.47
N ALA A 67 -0.69 -6.79 -17.17
CA ALA A 67 -1.00 -6.73 -18.60
C ALA A 67 -2.02 -5.63 -18.95
N VAL A 68 -2.99 -5.35 -18.07
CA VAL A 68 -3.98 -4.29 -18.26
C VAL A 68 -3.34 -2.90 -18.33
N VAL A 69 -2.35 -2.62 -17.47
CA VAL A 69 -1.60 -1.35 -17.48
C VAL A 69 -0.72 -1.32 -18.72
N ALA A 70 -0.06 -2.43 -19.04
CA ALA A 70 0.79 -2.54 -20.22
C ALA A 70 0.03 -2.44 -21.57
N ALA A 71 -1.25 -2.81 -21.62
CA ALA A 71 -2.08 -2.76 -22.83
C ALA A 71 -2.80 -1.41 -23.00
N ASN A 72 -3.31 -0.84 -21.91
CA ASN A 72 -4.19 0.33 -21.96
C ASN A 72 -3.46 1.64 -21.65
N ASP A 73 -2.42 1.62 -20.80
CA ASP A 73 -1.77 2.85 -20.34
C ASP A 73 -0.25 2.71 -20.21
N LYS A 74 0.38 2.45 -21.35
CA LYS A 74 1.85 2.50 -21.46
C LYS A 74 2.42 3.87 -21.12
N ARG A 75 1.64 4.94 -21.34
CA ARG A 75 2.07 6.31 -21.08
C ARG A 75 2.26 6.53 -19.58
N ALA A 76 1.35 6.04 -18.74
CA ALA A 76 1.52 6.11 -17.29
C ALA A 76 2.80 5.40 -16.83
N LEU A 77 3.12 4.23 -17.38
CA LEU A 77 4.37 3.53 -17.04
C LEU A 77 5.60 4.36 -17.41
N LEU A 78 5.65 4.90 -18.64
CA LEU A 78 6.80 5.69 -19.07
C LEU A 78 6.88 7.04 -18.36
N PHE A 79 5.74 7.65 -18.02
CA PHE A 79 5.69 8.87 -17.22
C PHE A 79 6.29 8.65 -15.84
N HIS A 80 5.87 7.58 -15.15
CA HIS A 80 6.38 7.24 -13.82
C HIS A 80 7.80 6.68 -13.85
N ALA A 81 8.32 6.27 -15.00
CA ALA A 81 9.71 5.81 -15.11
C ALA A 81 10.72 6.95 -15.02
N ARG A 82 10.32 8.20 -15.30
CA ARG A 82 11.17 9.40 -15.26
C ARG A 82 11.62 9.71 -13.83
N ASP A 83 12.82 10.23 -13.68
CA ASP A 83 13.29 10.81 -12.40
C ASP A 83 13.12 12.33 -12.39
N SER A 84 13.22 12.96 -13.56
CA SER A 84 13.05 14.40 -13.77
C SER A 84 12.04 14.70 -14.88
N PHE A 85 11.44 15.87 -14.80
CA PHE A 85 10.50 16.38 -15.80
C PHE A 85 11.14 16.64 -17.17
N LEU A 86 12.47 16.70 -17.25
CA LEU A 86 13.22 16.86 -18.50
C LEU A 86 13.62 15.53 -19.13
N ASP A 87 13.47 14.41 -18.43
CA ASP A 87 13.97 13.13 -18.92
C ASP A 87 13.14 12.64 -20.10
N GLU A 88 13.78 12.29 -21.20
CA GLU A 88 13.13 11.55 -22.27
C GLU A 88 13.32 10.06 -22.03
N VAL A 89 12.21 9.34 -21.81
CA VAL A 89 12.21 7.90 -21.56
C VAL A 89 11.73 7.18 -22.80
N ALA A 90 12.61 6.38 -23.40
CA ALA A 90 12.28 5.49 -24.51
C ALA A 90 11.39 4.34 -24.03
N ASP A 91 10.45 3.90 -24.89
CA ASP A 91 9.61 2.72 -24.59
C ASP A 91 10.45 1.44 -24.66
N THR A 92 10.95 1.04 -23.49
CA THR A 92 11.66 -0.23 -23.29
C THR A 92 10.97 -1.06 -22.20
N PRO A 93 11.11 -2.39 -22.23
CA PRO A 93 10.62 -3.24 -21.15
C PRO A 93 11.17 -2.85 -19.77
N ALA A 94 12.44 -2.44 -19.70
CA ALA A 94 13.09 -2.00 -18.48
C ALA A 94 12.45 -0.71 -17.92
N ALA A 95 12.27 0.31 -18.77
CA ALA A 95 11.61 1.56 -18.38
C ALA A 95 10.17 1.33 -17.90
N ARG A 96 9.41 0.46 -18.58
CA ARG A 96 8.06 0.10 -18.14
C ARG A 96 8.04 -0.62 -16.79
N ALA A 97 9.01 -1.50 -16.53
CA ALA A 97 9.15 -2.17 -15.24
C ALA A 97 9.55 -1.18 -14.12
N GLU A 98 10.38 -0.20 -14.43
CA GLU A 98 10.76 0.85 -13.50
C GLU A 98 9.58 1.75 -13.12
N GLY A 99 8.83 2.23 -14.11
CA GLY A 99 7.61 3.00 -13.85
C GLY A 99 6.58 2.21 -13.07
N TRP A 100 6.43 0.90 -13.35
CA TRP A 100 5.58 0.02 -12.56
C TRP A 100 6.01 -0.07 -11.09
N LYS A 101 7.29 -0.24 -10.80
CA LYS A 101 7.80 -0.27 -9.42
C LYS A 101 7.49 1.03 -8.69
N LYS A 102 7.64 2.17 -9.37
CA LYS A 102 7.33 3.51 -8.82
C LYS A 102 5.83 3.68 -8.56
N ILE A 103 4.96 3.17 -9.46
CA ILE A 103 3.50 3.14 -9.25
C ILE A 103 3.11 2.23 -8.08
N ALA A 104 3.62 1.00 -8.04
CA ALA A 104 3.31 0.05 -6.97
C ALA A 104 3.79 0.56 -5.61
N LEU A 105 4.96 1.20 -5.58
CA LEU A 105 5.46 1.92 -4.41
C LEU A 105 4.46 3.01 -4.01
N PHE A 106 4.02 3.86 -4.95
CA PHE A 106 3.04 4.90 -4.65
C PHE A 106 1.73 4.32 -4.07
N SER A 107 1.18 3.27 -4.68
CA SER A 107 -0.09 2.66 -4.26
C SER A 107 -0.02 1.96 -2.90
N LEU A 108 1.14 1.41 -2.53
CA LEU A 108 1.31 0.70 -1.25
C LEU A 108 1.82 1.61 -0.12
N PHE A 109 2.52 2.69 -0.47
CA PHE A 109 3.15 3.58 0.50
C PHE A 109 2.26 4.76 0.89
N PHE A 110 1.51 5.33 -0.06
CA PHE A 110 0.57 6.40 0.26
C PHE A 110 -0.75 5.81 0.74
N GLN A 111 -0.94 5.77 2.06
CA GLN A 111 -2.26 5.57 2.62
C GLN A 111 -3.07 6.84 2.38
N CYS A 112 -4.11 6.76 1.57
CA CYS A 112 -5.11 7.82 1.52
C CYS A 112 -5.71 7.97 2.92
N SER A 113 -5.47 9.09 3.59
CA SER A 113 -6.32 9.45 4.73
C SER A 113 -7.74 9.68 4.22
N ALA A 114 -8.74 9.44 5.06
CA ALA A 114 -10.09 9.88 4.76
C ALA A 114 -10.05 11.39 4.45
N LEU A 115 -10.67 11.79 3.34
CA LEU A 115 -10.84 13.19 3.01
C LEU A 115 -11.67 13.84 4.12
N ASP A 116 -11.11 14.86 4.78
CA ASP A 116 -11.83 15.60 5.82
C ASP A 116 -12.86 16.50 5.13
N VAL A 117 -14.11 16.05 5.10
CA VAL A 117 -15.18 16.80 4.44
C VAL A 117 -15.57 17.94 5.38
N ALA A 118 -15.15 19.17 5.05
CA ALA A 118 -15.36 20.37 5.85
C ALA A 118 -16.84 20.62 6.26
N SER A 119 -17.80 19.98 5.58
CA SER A 119 -19.16 19.79 6.06
C SER A 119 -19.76 18.54 5.42
N PRO A 120 -20.41 17.63 6.18
CA PRO A 120 -21.17 16.54 5.59
C PRO A 120 -22.13 17.12 4.55
N PRO A 121 -22.25 16.53 3.35
CA PRO A 121 -23.30 16.94 2.43
C PRO A 121 -24.64 16.77 3.16
N ASP A 122 -25.39 17.85 3.32
CA ASP A 122 -26.69 17.91 4.01
C ASP A 122 -27.81 17.20 3.22
N GLY A 123 -27.44 16.36 2.25
CA GLY A 123 -28.34 15.72 1.30
C GLY A 123 -29.02 16.69 0.34
N ARG A 124 -28.75 18.00 0.44
CA ARG A 124 -29.33 19.01 -0.45
C ARG A 124 -28.33 19.24 -1.56
N TYR A 125 -28.65 18.74 -2.76
CA TYR A 125 -28.04 19.23 -3.99
C TYR A 125 -28.13 20.76 -3.97
N ARG A 126 -27.02 21.46 -3.68
CA ARG A 126 -26.92 22.88 -4.03
C ARG A 126 -26.99 22.92 -5.55
N GLN A 127 -27.95 23.71 -6.02
CA GLN A 127 -28.37 23.97 -7.41
C GLN A 127 -27.37 23.54 -8.49
N PRO A 128 -27.85 22.99 -9.63
CA PRO A 128 -26.98 22.67 -10.76
C PRO A 128 -26.12 23.88 -11.12
N MET A 129 -24.85 23.59 -11.43
CA MET A 129 -23.85 24.56 -11.85
C MET A 129 -24.48 25.55 -12.86
N PRO A 130 -24.35 26.87 -12.65
CA PRO A 130 -24.88 27.83 -13.62
C PRO A 130 -24.29 27.52 -15.01
N PRO A 131 -25.09 27.60 -16.08
CA PRO A 131 -24.62 27.22 -17.41
C PRO A 131 -23.37 28.02 -17.75
N LEU A 132 -22.33 27.30 -18.21
CA LEU A 132 -21.10 27.92 -18.67
C LEU A 132 -21.47 28.92 -19.77
N ARG A 133 -21.22 30.20 -19.49
CA ARG A 133 -21.38 31.26 -20.49
C ARG A 133 -20.47 30.91 -21.65
N HIS A 134 -21.06 30.55 -22.78
CA HIS A 134 -20.34 30.47 -24.02
C HIS A 134 -19.95 31.91 -24.35
N ASN A 135 -18.65 32.18 -24.41
CA ASN A 135 -18.17 33.45 -24.90
C ASN A 135 -18.46 33.46 -26.39
N SER A 136 -19.56 34.10 -26.79
CA SER A 136 -19.82 34.36 -28.21
C SER A 136 -18.64 35.17 -28.72
N ALA A 137 -17.82 34.55 -29.56
CA ALA A 137 -16.73 35.23 -30.24
C ALA A 137 -17.28 36.48 -30.90
N SER A 138 -16.73 37.65 -30.54
CA SER A 138 -16.88 38.86 -31.32
C SER A 138 -16.38 38.53 -32.72
N THR A 139 -17.32 38.49 -33.66
CA THR A 139 -17.02 38.55 -35.08
C THR A 139 -16.82 40.03 -35.38
N GLU A 140 -15.57 40.45 -35.52
CA GLU A 140 -15.14 41.59 -36.32
C GLU A 140 -13.90 41.18 -37.12
#